data_AF-A0A380P3H8-F1
#
_entry.id   AF-A0A380P3H8-F1
#
_cell.length_a   1.000
_cell.length_b   1.000
_cell.length_c   1.000
_cell.angle_alpha   90.00
_cell.angle_beta   90.00
_cell.angle_gamma   90.00
#
_symmetry.space_group_name_H-M   'P 1'
#
loop_
_entity.id
_entity.type
_entity.pdbx_description
1 polymer ?
#
loop_
_entity_poly.entity_id
_entity_poly.type
_entity_poly.pdbx_seq_one_letter_code
_entity_poly.pdbx_strand_id
1 'polypeptide(L)'
;MTFSGDTTYSDNLERLADSSRLLVHEAVNVRGMSLPPVVRDHTLLSHVEVQKVGAVATRSNVGTLLLSHIGNLDGSPVDHSQWRRWARSGYDGQVHVGRDLEIYKVDRTGVRKRP
;
A
#
# COMPACT_ATOMS: atom_id res chain seq x y z
N MET A 1 10.94 1.07 -10.28
CA MET A 1 10.43 0.56 -9.00
C MET A 1 10.61 1.68 -8.02
N THR A 2 9.59 1.99 -7.25
CA THR A 2 9.60 3.08 -6.28
C THR A 2 9.15 2.54 -4.93
N PHE A 3 9.77 3.01 -3.85
CA PHE A 3 9.38 2.74 -2.48
C PHE A 3 8.83 4.04 -1.89
N SER A 4 7.67 3.99 -1.23
CA SER A 4 7.08 5.17 -0.59
C SER A 4 7.89 5.65 0.62
N GLY A 5 8.50 4.72 1.35
CA GLY A 5 8.84 4.94 2.76
C GLY A 5 7.57 5.10 3.60
N ASP A 6 7.72 5.65 4.80
CA ASP A 6 6.59 6.05 5.63
C ASP A 6 6.20 7.46 5.24
N THR A 7 4.94 7.65 4.85
CA THR A 7 4.47 8.89 4.25
C THR A 7 2.95 9.00 4.26
N THR A 8 2.48 10.22 4.02
CA THR A 8 1.07 10.51 3.77
C THR A 8 0.84 10.84 2.29
N TYR A 9 -0.36 11.28 1.93
CA TYR A 9 -0.68 11.70 0.57
C TYR A 9 0.33 12.75 0.07
N SER A 10 1.01 12.43 -1.04
CA SER A 10 2.16 13.20 -1.52
C SER A 10 2.23 13.20 -3.03
N ASP A 11 1.99 14.37 -3.63
CA ASP A 11 2.17 14.59 -5.08
C ASP A 11 3.62 14.37 -5.52
N ASN A 12 4.59 14.50 -4.60
CA ASN A 12 5.99 14.20 -4.87
C ASN A 12 6.19 12.69 -5.07
N LEU A 13 5.55 11.86 -4.24
CA LEU A 13 5.60 10.41 -4.39
C LEU A 13 4.93 9.99 -5.71
N GLU A 14 3.78 10.57 -6.04
CA GLU A 14 3.05 10.25 -7.27
C GLU A 14 3.91 10.56 -8.51
N ARG A 15 4.57 11.72 -8.54
CA ARG A 15 5.52 12.08 -9.62
C ARG A 15 6.76 11.20 -9.64
N LEU A 16 7.29 10.80 -8.48
CA LEU A 16 8.44 9.91 -8.39
C LEU A 16 8.10 8.48 -8.83
N ALA A 17 6.87 8.04 -8.59
CA ALA A 17 6.38 6.72 -8.92
C ALA A 17 5.81 6.61 -10.33
N ASP A 18 5.64 7.72 -11.05
CA ASP A 18 5.05 7.72 -12.39
C ASP A 18 5.69 6.66 -13.29
N SER A 19 4.82 5.80 -13.85
CA SER A 19 5.18 4.73 -14.77
C SER A 19 6.15 3.67 -14.21
N SER A 20 6.35 3.63 -12.89
CA SER A 20 7.05 2.51 -12.26
C SER A 20 6.27 1.21 -12.45
N ARG A 21 6.97 0.12 -12.80
CA ARG A 21 6.36 -1.22 -12.85
C ARG A 21 5.85 -1.70 -11.49
N LEU A 22 6.52 -1.29 -10.42
CA LEU A 22 6.21 -1.67 -9.05
C LEU A 22 6.31 -0.45 -8.14
N LEU A 23 5.23 -0.19 -7.43
CA LEU A 23 5.20 0.69 -6.26
C LEU A 23 5.11 -0.18 -5.01
N VAL A 24 6.12 -0.08 -4.15
CA VAL A 24 6.09 -0.66 -2.80
C VAL A 24 5.62 0.46 -1.87
N HIS A 25 4.41 0.33 -1.34
CA HIS A 25 3.77 1.40 -0.56
C HIS A 25 3.44 0.93 0.85
N GLU A 26 3.64 1.79 1.84
CA GLU A 26 3.13 1.60 3.19
C GLU A 26 1.59 1.53 3.20
N ALA A 27 0.98 0.86 4.18
CA ALA A 27 -0.46 0.91 4.32
C ALA A 27 -0.88 0.59 5.75
N VAL A 28 -1.79 1.41 6.28
CA VAL A 28 -2.36 1.24 7.62
C VAL A 28 -3.86 0.97 7.58
N ASN A 29 -4.39 0.32 8.61
CA ASN A 29 -5.82 0.21 8.87
C ASN A 29 -6.14 0.67 10.30
N VAL A 30 -7.02 1.66 10.40
CA VAL A 30 -7.56 2.19 11.67
C VAL A 30 -9.01 1.77 11.91
N ARG A 31 -9.62 0.99 11.01
CA ARG A 31 -11.01 0.53 11.18
C ARG A 31 -11.06 -0.58 12.22
N GLY A 32 -12.14 -0.62 13.01
CA GLY A 32 -12.35 -1.65 14.04
C GLY A 32 -11.60 -1.39 15.35
N MET A 33 -10.85 -0.29 15.45
CA MET A 33 -10.11 0.06 16.65
C MET A 33 -10.90 0.97 17.60
N SER A 34 -10.56 0.92 18.88
CA SER A 34 -10.90 1.94 19.86
C SER A 34 -9.62 2.64 20.30
N LEU A 35 -9.17 3.64 19.53
CA LEU A 35 -8.01 4.46 19.90
C LEU A 35 -8.41 5.75 20.59
N PRO A 36 -7.53 6.31 21.43
CA PRO A 36 -7.58 7.72 21.76
C PRO A 36 -7.61 8.57 20.47
N PRO A 37 -8.46 9.61 20.38
CA PRO A 37 -8.58 10.44 19.18
C PRO A 37 -7.24 10.97 18.65
N VAL A 38 -6.36 11.40 19.56
CA VAL A 38 -5.02 11.90 19.20
C VAL A 38 -4.16 10.88 18.46
N VAL A 39 -4.24 9.59 18.82
CA VAL A 39 -3.47 8.54 18.15
C VAL A 39 -4.06 8.26 16.78
N ARG A 40 -5.39 8.15 16.69
CA ARG A 40 -6.09 7.95 15.40
C ARG A 40 -5.78 9.09 14.43
N ASP A 41 -5.87 10.34 14.89
CA ASP A 41 -5.66 11.50 14.04
C ASP A 41 -4.20 11.59 13.59
N HIS A 42 -3.24 11.34 14.49
CA HIS A 42 -1.83 11.26 14.12
C HIS A 42 -1.57 10.17 13.07
N THR A 43 -2.13 8.97 13.24
CA THR A 43 -2.00 7.89 12.25
C THR A 43 -2.53 8.31 10.89
N LEU A 44 -3.72 8.92 10.83
CA LEU A 44 -4.34 9.36 9.58
C LEU A 44 -3.62 10.55 8.92
N LEU A 45 -2.90 11.36 9.69
CA LEU A 45 -2.09 12.45 9.16
C LEU A 45 -0.74 11.98 8.62
N SER A 46 -0.14 10.97 9.25
CA SER A 46 1.23 10.53 8.94
C SER A 46 1.30 9.37 7.95
N HIS A 47 0.21 8.62 7.77
CA HIS A 47 0.18 7.37 6.99
C HIS A 47 -0.96 7.34 5.97
N VAL A 48 -0.89 6.39 5.04
CA VAL A 48 -1.94 6.16 4.04
C VAL A 48 -2.79 4.95 4.43
N GLU A 49 -4.11 5.18 4.52
CA GLU A 49 -5.06 4.08 4.76
C GLU A 49 -5.06 3.09 3.58
N VAL A 50 -5.11 1.79 3.89
CA VAL A 50 -5.19 0.71 2.89
C VAL A 50 -6.39 0.87 1.96
N GLN A 51 -7.47 1.53 2.38
CA GLN A 51 -8.64 1.79 1.52
C GLN A 51 -8.41 2.93 0.50
N LYS A 52 -7.27 3.61 0.56
CA LYS A 52 -6.94 4.80 -0.25
C LYS A 52 -5.66 4.65 -1.07
N VAL A 53 -4.78 3.71 -0.72
CA VAL A 53 -3.52 3.45 -1.44
C VAL A 53 -3.71 3.08 -2.92
N GLY A 54 -4.85 2.44 -3.28
CA GLY A 54 -5.18 2.16 -4.68
C GLY A 54 -5.26 3.43 -5.53
N ALA A 55 -5.89 4.49 -5.01
CA ALA A 55 -5.98 5.76 -5.73
C ALA A 55 -4.60 6.42 -5.93
N VAL A 56 -3.67 6.26 -4.98
CA VAL A 56 -2.26 6.70 -5.13
C VAL A 56 -1.60 5.92 -6.26
N ALA A 57 -1.79 4.60 -6.32
CA ALA A 57 -1.24 3.76 -7.39
C ALA A 57 -1.82 4.11 -8.77
N THR A 58 -3.12 4.40 -8.85
CA THR A 58 -3.77 4.88 -10.09
C THR A 58 -3.18 6.21 -10.55
N ARG A 59 -3.05 7.20 -9.65
CA ARG A 59 -2.46 8.50 -10.00
C ARG A 59 -0.98 8.41 -10.36
N SER A 60 -0.26 7.44 -9.78
CA SER A 60 1.14 7.14 -10.11
C SER A 60 1.33 6.32 -11.38
N ASN A 61 0.26 5.96 -12.11
CA ASN A 61 0.33 5.16 -13.34
C ASN A 61 1.17 3.86 -13.20
N VAL A 62 1.08 3.18 -12.05
CA VAL A 62 1.86 1.97 -11.80
C VAL A 62 1.07 0.70 -12.14
N GLY A 63 1.75 -0.29 -12.72
CA GLY A 63 1.12 -1.56 -13.09
C GLY A 63 0.95 -2.56 -11.93
N THR A 64 1.73 -2.39 -10.85
CA THR A 64 1.65 -3.25 -9.66
C THR A 64 1.89 -2.45 -8.39
N LEU A 65 1.02 -2.66 -7.40
CA LEU A 65 1.11 -2.17 -6.04
C LEU A 65 1.44 -3.33 -5.11
N LEU A 66 2.52 -3.20 -4.34
CA LEU A 66 2.89 -4.12 -3.26
C LEU A 66 2.77 -3.37 -1.94
N LEU A 67 1.85 -3.80 -1.08
CA LEU A 67 1.75 -3.28 0.28
C LEU A 67 2.90 -3.83 1.12
N SER A 68 3.63 -2.93 1.75
CA SER A 68 4.65 -3.20 2.77
C SER A 68 4.36 -2.32 4.00
N HIS A 69 5.22 -2.38 5.02
CA HIS A 69 5.06 -1.60 6.26
C HIS A 69 3.60 -1.61 6.76
N ILE A 70 3.05 -2.82 6.91
CA ILE A 70 1.62 -3.04 7.16
C ILE A 70 1.32 -2.77 8.64
N GLY A 71 0.58 -1.70 8.91
CA GLY A 71 0.03 -1.42 10.22
C GLY A 71 -1.44 -1.83 10.31
N ASN A 72 -1.77 -2.94 10.97
CA ASN A 72 -3.16 -3.28 11.28
C ASN A 72 -3.45 -2.95 12.75
N LEU A 73 -3.98 -1.76 13.02
CA LEU A 73 -3.99 -1.21 14.37
C LEU A 73 -5.19 -1.68 15.22
N ASP A 74 -6.06 -2.55 14.68
CA ASP A 74 -7.06 -3.27 15.49
C ASP A 74 -6.46 -4.48 16.25
N GLY A 75 -5.18 -4.77 16.02
CA GLY A 75 -4.44 -5.84 16.68
C GLY A 75 -4.74 -7.25 16.15
N SER A 76 -5.66 -7.39 15.21
CA SER A 76 -5.98 -8.68 14.59
C SER A 76 -4.94 -9.05 13.53
N PRO A 77 -4.75 -10.36 13.24
CA PRO A 77 -3.91 -10.78 12.13
C PRO A 77 -4.39 -10.18 10.80
N VAL A 78 -3.44 -9.83 9.93
CA VAL A 78 -3.75 -9.24 8.62
C VAL A 78 -4.54 -10.24 7.76
N ASP A 79 -5.82 -9.96 7.51
CA ASP A 79 -6.58 -10.64 6.45
C ASP A 79 -6.12 -10.12 5.08
N HIS A 80 -5.18 -10.84 4.47
CA HIS A 80 -4.64 -10.51 3.15
C HIS A 80 -5.71 -10.40 2.06
N SER A 81 -6.80 -11.15 2.15
CA SER A 81 -7.88 -11.09 1.16
C SER A 81 -8.61 -9.75 1.27
N GLN A 82 -8.90 -9.33 2.50
CA GLN A 82 -9.59 -8.08 2.78
C GLN A 82 -8.70 -6.87 2.48
N TRP A 83 -7.43 -6.92 2.90
CA TRP A 83 -6.45 -5.88 2.59
C TRP A 83 -6.25 -5.71 1.08
N ARG A 84 -6.18 -6.82 0.33
CA ARG A 84 -6.12 -6.76 -1.14
C ARG A 84 -7.38 -6.13 -1.73
N ARG A 85 -8.58 -6.49 -1.24
CA ARG A 85 -9.84 -5.88 -1.72
C ARG A 85 -9.86 -4.37 -1.45
N TRP A 86 -9.43 -3.94 -0.27
CA TRP A 86 -9.36 -2.52 0.10
C TRP A 86 -8.38 -1.73 -0.75
N ALA A 87 -7.14 -2.22 -0.89
CA ALA A 87 -6.11 -1.55 -1.68
C ALA A 87 -6.40 -1.55 -3.19
N ARG A 88 -7.24 -2.46 -3.69
CA ARG A 88 -7.67 -2.46 -5.09
C ARG A 88 -8.81 -1.47 -5.38
N SER A 89 -9.40 -0.84 -4.35
CA SER A 89 -10.47 0.13 -4.55
C SER A 89 -9.99 1.31 -5.40
N GLY A 90 -10.59 1.50 -6.59
CA GLY A 90 -10.21 2.54 -7.53
C GLY A 90 -8.87 2.30 -8.25
N TYR A 91 -8.36 1.07 -8.23
CA TYR A 91 -7.11 0.67 -8.89
C TYR A 91 -7.26 -0.62 -9.70
N ASP A 92 -6.98 -0.53 -10.99
CA ASP A 92 -7.16 -1.65 -11.92
C ASP A 92 -5.90 -2.54 -12.05
N GLY A 93 -4.74 -2.06 -11.58
CA GLY A 93 -3.48 -2.79 -11.62
C GLY A 93 -3.39 -3.92 -10.59
N GLN A 94 -2.27 -4.65 -10.53
CA GLN A 94 -2.12 -5.80 -9.63
C GLN A 94 -1.84 -5.37 -8.18
N VAL A 95 -2.46 -6.04 -7.21
CA VAL A 95 -2.25 -5.74 -5.77
C VAL A 95 -1.72 -6.97 -5.05
N HIS A 96 -0.56 -6.81 -4.42
CA HIS A 96 0.05 -7.77 -3.53
C HIS A 96 0.05 -7.22 -2.10
N VAL A 97 -0.27 -8.08 -1.13
CA VAL A 97 -0.14 -7.76 0.30
C VAL A 97 1.09 -8.53 0.78
N GLY A 98 2.20 -7.83 0.99
CA GLY A 98 3.50 -8.42 1.23
C GLY A 98 3.53 -9.29 2.49
N ARG A 99 4.46 -10.24 2.49
CA ARG A 99 4.84 -11.03 3.66
C ARG A 99 6.35 -11.09 3.74
N ASP A 100 6.85 -11.30 4.95
CA ASP A 100 8.26 -11.52 5.19
C ASP A 100 8.80 -12.64 4.29
N LEU A 101 10.00 -12.40 3.77
CA LEU A 101 10.72 -13.31 2.88
C LEU A 101 10.07 -13.57 1.51
N GLU A 102 8.99 -12.86 1.14
CA GLU A 102 8.49 -12.93 -0.24
C GLU A 102 9.47 -12.29 -1.23
N ILE A 103 9.69 -12.99 -2.34
CA ILE A 103 10.59 -12.53 -3.40
C ILE A 103 9.78 -12.15 -4.63
N TYR A 104 10.01 -10.96 -5.17
CA TYR A 104 9.40 -10.49 -6.40
C TYR A 104 10.46 -10.31 -7.48
N LYS A 105 10.24 -10.91 -8.65
CA LYS A 105 11.01 -10.63 -9.85
C LYS A 105 10.39 -9.42 -10.55
N VAL A 106 11.21 -8.41 -10.81
CA VAL A 106 10.82 -7.22 -11.59
C VAL A 106 11.69 -7.17 -12.84
N ASP A 107 11.07 -7.27 -14.01
CA ASP A 107 11.77 -7.19 -15.29
C ASP A 107 10.96 -6.41 -16.34
N ARG A 108 11.46 -6.32 -17.57
CA ARG A 108 10.79 -5.57 -18.66
C ARG A 108 9.40 -6.11 -18.98
N THR A 109 9.09 -7.36 -18.62
CA THR A 109 7.79 -7.99 -18.88
C THR A 109 6.78 -7.81 -17.74
N GLY A 110 7.21 -7.32 -16.56
CA GLY A 110 6.32 -7.00 -15.45
C GLY A 110 6.87 -7.42 -14.09
N VAL A 111 5.96 -7.62 -13.13
CA VAL A 111 6.25 -8.06 -11.76
C VAL A 111 5.66 -9.45 -11.55
N ARG A 112 6.45 -10.38 -11.01
CA ARG A 112 5.98 -11.72 -10.63
C ARG A 112 6.50 -12.11 -9.24
N LYS A 113 5.59 -12.55 -8.37
CA LYS A 113 5.95 -13.19 -7.10
C LYS A 113 6.61 -14.55 -7.39
N ARG A 114 7.75 -14.84 -6.78
CA ARG A 114 8.39 -16.17 -6.82
C ARG A 114 7.70 -17.11 -5.82
N PRO A 115 7.65 -18.42 -6.13
CA PRO A 115 7.18 -19.42 -5.17
C PRO A 115 8.06 -19.46 -3.93
#